data_AF-A0A6N9SMT8-F1
#
_entry.id   AF-A0A6N9SMT8-F1
#
_cell.length_a   1.000
_cell.length_b   1.000
_cell.length_c   1.000
_cell.angle_alpha   90.00
_cell.angle_beta   90.00
_cell.angle_gamma   90.00
#
_symmetry.space_group_name_H-M   'P 1'
#
loop_
_entity.id
_entity.type
_entity.pdbx_description
1 polymer ?
#
loop_
_entity_poly.entity_id
_entity_poly.type
_entity_poly.pdbx_seq_one_letter_code
_entity_poly.pdbx_strand_id
1 'polypeptide(L)' 'MLSWVNPYSPLLGAVEGLVHPFLRVLRRFIRPLGSIDLSPVILMLFFQFSLTVGVGALEMLVQRFM' A
#
# COMPACT_ATOMS: atom_id res chain seq x y z
N MET A 1 -9.48 -12.42 -11.26
CA MET A 1 -8.32 -11.52 -11.49
C MET A 1 -8.71 -10.15 -10.98
N LEU A 2 -7.87 -9.51 -10.16
CA LEU A 2 -8.08 -8.13 -9.71
C LEU A 2 -8.46 -7.27 -10.92
N SER A 3 -9.68 -6.75 -11.02
CA SER A 3 -10.15 -6.01 -12.22
C SER A 3 -9.36 -4.71 -12.51
N TRP A 4 -8.45 -4.34 -11.61
CA TRP A 4 -7.69 -3.10 -11.59
C TRP A 4 -6.17 -3.34 -11.73
N VAL A 5 -5.73 -4.60 -11.70
CA VAL A 5 -4.33 -5.00 -11.88
C VAL A 5 -4.21 -5.77 -13.20
N ASN A 6 -3.31 -5.33 -14.08
CA ASN A 6 -3.08 -5.98 -15.36
C ASN A 6 -2.36 -7.34 -15.17
N PRO A 7 -3.01 -8.48 -15.49
CA PRO A 7 -2.42 -9.82 -15.33
C PRO A 7 -1.21 -10.06 -16.24
N TYR A 8 -1.10 -9.31 -17.33
CA TYR A 8 -0.08 -9.48 -18.37
C TYR A 8 1.14 -8.57 -18.17
N SER A 9 1.25 -7.90 -17.02
CA SER A 9 2.40 -7.04 -16.73
C SER A 9 3.65 -7.88 -16.45
N PRO A 10 4.79 -7.64 -17.14
CA PRO A 10 6.04 -8.36 -16.87
C PRO A 10 6.60 -8.09 -15.47
N LEU A 11 6.19 -6.98 -14.84
CA LEU A 11 6.60 -6.63 -13.48
C LEU A 11 5.70 -7.20 -12.40
N LEU A 12 4.59 -7.87 -12.76
CA LEU A 12 3.58 -8.33 -11.80
C LEU A 12 4.19 -9.22 -10.72
N GLY A 13 5.01 -10.21 -11.10
CA GLY A 13 5.62 -11.14 -10.14
C GLY A 13 6.59 -10.45 -9.16
N ALA A 14 7.33 -9.45 -9.62
CA ALA A 14 8.22 -8.68 -8.75
C ALA A 14 7.42 -7.83 -7.75
N VAL A 15 6.40 -7.12 -8.22
CA VAL A 15 5.54 -6.30 -7.36
C VAL A 15 4.78 -7.17 -6.37
N GLU A 16 4.16 -8.27 -6.82
CA GLU A 16 3.46 -9.21 -5.94
C GLU A 16 4.40 -9.75 -4.87
N GLY A 17 5.62 -10.16 -5.23
CA GLY A 17 6.62 -10.62 -4.26
C GLY A 17 6.92 -9.60 -3.16
N LEU A 18 6.97 -8.32 -3.50
CA LEU A 18 7.20 -7.23 -2.55
C LEU A 18 6.00 -6.96 -1.66
N VAL A 19 4.79 -6.92 -2.22
CA VAL A 19 3.58 -6.52 -1.46
C VAL A 19 2.91 -7.69 -0.74
N HIS A 20 3.15 -8.93 -1.17
CA HIS A 20 2.49 -10.13 -0.64
C HIS A 20 2.53 -10.27 0.89
N PRO A 21 3.66 -10.08 1.60
CA PRO A 21 3.68 -10.21 3.06
C PRO A 21 2.72 -9.20 3.74
N PHE A 22 2.67 -7.97 3.24
CA PHE A 22 1.78 -6.93 3.77
C PHE A 22 0.32 -7.20 3.44
N LEU A 23 0.02 -7.59 2.19
CA LEU A 23 -1.32 -7.98 1.78
C LEU A 23 -1.83 -9.18 2.58
N ARG A 24 -0.97 -10.15 2.91
CA ARG A 24 -1.33 -11.30 3.75
C ARG A 24 -1.78 -10.88 5.15
N VAL A 25 -1.14 -9.87 5.73
CA VAL A 25 -1.55 -9.31 7.02
C VAL A 25 -2.87 -8.57 6.89
N LEU A 26 -3.00 -7.69 5.89
CA LEU A 26 -4.23 -6.91 5.68
C LEU A 26 -5.46 -7.80 5.43
N ARG A 27 -5.30 -8.85 4.63
CA ARG A 27 -6.37 -9.83 4.33
C ARG A 27 -6.85 -10.62 5.55
N ARG A 28 -6.13 -10.60 6.68
CA ARG A 28 -6.64 -11.16 7.95
C ARG A 28 -7.73 -10.30 8.58
N PHE A 29 -7.72 -9.00 8.29
CA PHE A 29 -8.64 -8.02 8.85
C PHE A 29 -9.71 -7.59 7.85
N ILE A 30 -9.33 -7.50 6.58
CA ILE A 30 -10.20 -7.04 5.49
C ILE A 30 -10.77 -8.25 4.78
N ARG A 31 -12.10 -8.41 4.85
CA ARG A 31 -12.81 -9.40 4.03
C ARG A 31 -12.97 -8.84 2.61
N PRO A 32 -12.77 -9.65 1.55
CA PRO A 32 -13.06 -9.23 0.19
C PRO A 32 -14.51 -8.76 0.05
N LEU A 33 -14.74 -7.67 -0.69
CA LEU A 33 -16.08 -7.21 -1.02
C LEU A 33 -16.51 -7.89 -2.33
N GLY A 34 -17.19 -9.02 -2.20
CA GLY A 34 -17.54 -9.86 -3.35
C GLY A 34 -16.28 -10.35 -4.07
N SER A 35 -16.13 -10.00 -5.35
CA SER A 35 -14.94 -10.33 -6.16
C SER A 35 -13.81 -9.31 -6.08
N ILE A 36 -14.01 -8.19 -5.38
CA ILE A 36 -13.05 -7.09 -5.28
C ILE A 36 -12.23 -7.24 -4.00
N ASP A 37 -10.91 -7.38 -4.17
CA ASP A 37 -9.97 -7.30 -3.05
C ASP A 37 -9.54 -5.84 -2.87
N LEU A 38 -9.95 -5.24 -1.74
CA LEU A 38 -9.60 -3.87 -1.37
C LEU A 38 -8.23 -3.77 -0.68
N SER A 39 -7.62 -4.89 -0.31
CA SER A 39 -6.35 -4.91 0.41
C SER A 39 -5.24 -4.12 -0.29
N PRO A 40 -5.09 -4.17 -1.64
CA PRO A 40 -4.06 -3.38 -2.34
C PRO A 40 -4.26 -1.87 -2.21
N VAL A 41 -5.50 -1.39 -2.36
CA VAL A 41 -5.82 0.05 -2.25
C VAL A 41 -5.60 0.52 -0.82
N ILE A 42 -6.06 -0.25 0.17
CA ILE A 42 -5.87 0.09 1.59
C ILE A 42 -4.39 0.11 1.95
N LEU A 43 -3.59 -0.84 1.43
CA LEU A 43 -2.15 -0.86 1.63
C LEU A 43 -1.49 0.40 1.04
N MET A 44 -1.86 0.79 -0.17
CA MET A 44 -1.38 2.02 -0.80
C MET A 44 -1.72 3.26 0.04
N LEU A 45 -2.97 3.39 0.48
CA LEU A 45 -3.40 4.53 1.30
C LEU A 45 -2.65 4.60 2.63
N PHE A 46 -2.42 3.45 3.26
CA PHE A 46 -1.66 3.37 4.50
C PHE A 46 -0.22 3.86 4.31
N PHE A 47 0.48 3.40 3.27
CA PHE A 47 1.83 3.86 2.98
C PHE A 47 1.88 5.33 2.57
N GLN A 48 0.94 5.77 1.73
CA GLN A 48 0.82 7.17 1.32
C GLN A 48 0.67 8.08 2.53
N PHE A 49 -0.26 7.77 3.43
CA PHE A 49 -0.50 8.54 4.65
C PHE A 49 0.72 8.55 5.56
N SER A 50 1.34 7.39 5.78
CA SER A 50 2.53 7.26 6.62
C SER A 50 3.71 8.08 6.07
N LEU A 51 3.90 8.07 4.75
CA LEU A 51 4.93 8.88 4.10
C LEU A 51 4.63 10.37 4.20
N THR A 52 3.40 10.80 3.89
CA THR A 52 3.02 12.22 3.96
C THR A 52 3.16 12.78 5.39
N VAL A 53 2.68 12.05 6.39
CA VAL A 53 2.82 12.46 7.80
C VAL A 53 4.28 12.43 8.24
N GLY A 54 5.02 11.38 7.86
CA GLY A 54 6.44 11.25 8.20
C GLY A 54 7.28 12.39 7.63
N VAL A 55 7.09 12.73 6.36
CA VAL A 55 7.76 13.86 5.72
C VAL A 55 7.38 15.17 6.39
N GLY A 56 6.08 15.43 6.63
CA GLY A 56 5.65 16.65 7.33
C GLY A 56 6.23 16.78 8.74
N ALA A 57 6.35 15.67 9.47
CA ALA A 57 6.98 15.65 10.78
C ALA A 57 8.50 15.95 10.70
N LEU A 58 9.18 15.42 9.68
CA LEU A 58 10.60 15.73 9.43
C LEU A 58 10.79 17.20 9.07
N GLU A 59 9.95 17.75 8.19
CA GLU A 59 9.96 19.18 7.83
C GLU A 59 9.78 20.06 9.07
N MET A 60 8.83 19.72 9.94
CA MET A 60 8.59 20.44 11.21
C MET A 60 9.81 20.38 12.14
N LEU A 61 10.50 19.24 12.22
CA LEU A 61 11.73 19.14 13.00
C LEU A 61 12.84 20.00 12.40
N VAL A 62 13.05 19.93 11.09
CA VAL A 62 14.07 20.73 10.39
C VAL A 62 13.84 22.23 10.60
N GLN A 63 12.60 22.70 10.44
CA GLN A 63 12.22 24.10 10.68
C GLN A 63 12.38 24.54 12.14
N ARG A 64 12.35 23.62 13.09
CA ARG A 64 12.58 23.93 14.50
C ARG A 64 14.06 24.18 14.84
N PHE A 65 14.97 23.66 14.02
CA PHE A 65 16.42 23.77 14.23
C PHE A 65 17.10 24.84 13.35
N MET A 66 16.41 25.35 12.32
CA MET A 66 16.84 26.50 11.51
C MET A 66 16.21 27.78 12.04
#